data_AF-A0A3A9B731-F1
#
_entry.id   AF-A0A3A9B731-F1
#
_cell.length_a   1.000
_cell.length_b   1.000
_cell.length_c   1.000
_cell.angle_alpha   90.00
_cell.angle_beta   90.00
_cell.angle_gamma   90.00
#
_symmetry.space_group_name_H-M   'P 1'
#
loop_
_entity.id
_entity.type
_entity.pdbx_description
1 polymer ?
#
loop_
_entity_poly.entity_id
_entity_poly.type
_entity_poly.pdbx_seq_one_letter_code
_entity_poly.pdbx_strand_id
1 'polypeptide(L)'
;MAIFFGVVVLVGVIAWGIVRTDELSGLGRNASQVSFRNPHGALVSTSCEHLPEKQVFGTSLRQALPWITFAICIIVTLGGALLSVLGTVSVGMALMQIAASVAPALLIAFESYLRIRDKGTSWVLYVLILLGAVVGGALFGMPLFWLFTSSLSSADMSVWLNCAYCLVSDFGYTLGAGFAGALIGYRVKFSRTFEDGTTDTVEVSCRSVAYKALCERLDTQSEVQ
;
A
#
# COMPACT_ATOMS: atom_id res chain seq x y z
N MET A 1 -20.14 6.58 1.73
CA MET A 1 -18.86 5.90 2.07
C MET A 1 -18.76 4.50 1.46
N ALA A 2 -19.69 3.58 1.70
CA ALA A 2 -19.63 2.21 1.14
C ALA A 2 -19.58 2.15 -0.40
N ILE A 3 -20.36 2.99 -1.09
CA ILE A 3 -20.37 3.05 -2.57
C ILE A 3 -19.03 3.55 -3.13
N PHE A 4 -18.46 4.60 -2.52
CA PHE A 4 -17.15 5.12 -2.90
C PHE A 4 -16.04 4.07 -2.69
N PHE A 5 -16.09 3.33 -1.57
CA PHE A 5 -15.17 2.24 -1.31
C PHE A 5 -15.29 1.12 -2.36
N GLY A 6 -16.52 0.73 -2.71
CA GLY A 6 -16.77 -0.27 -3.75
C GLY A 6 -16.22 0.12 -5.12
N VAL A 7 -16.38 1.39 -5.52
CA VAL A 7 -15.85 1.90 -6.81
C VAL A 7 -14.32 1.90 -6.81
N VAL A 8 -13.68 2.35 -5.72
CA VAL A 8 -12.21 2.36 -5.61
C VAL A 8 -11.63 0.94 -5.67
N VAL A 9 -12.26 -0.02 -4.98
CA VAL A 9 -11.84 -1.43 -5.03
C VAL A 9 -12.00 -1.99 -6.44
N LEU A 10 -13.13 -1.74 -7.11
CA LEU A 10 -13.38 -2.23 -8.47
C LEU A 10 -12.35 -1.69 -9.47
N VAL A 11 -12.10 -0.38 -9.47
CA VAL A 11 -11.10 0.26 -10.35
C VAL A 11 -9.70 -0.27 -10.03
N GLY A 12 -9.37 -0.47 -8.76
CA GLY A 12 -8.11 -1.08 -8.33
C GLY A 12 -7.92 -2.49 -8.87
N VAL A 13 -8.96 -3.33 -8.83
CA VAL A 13 -8.92 -4.71 -9.35
C VAL A 13 -8.76 -4.73 -10.88
N ILE A 14 -9.47 -3.86 -11.59
CA ILE A 14 -9.36 -3.77 -13.06
C ILE A 14 -7.96 -3.28 -13.47
N ALA A 15 -7.46 -2.22 -12.84
CA ALA A 15 -6.13 -1.69 -13.10
C ALA A 15 -5.04 -2.73 -12.76
N TRP A 16 -5.20 -3.46 -11.66
CA TRP A 16 -4.31 -4.57 -11.30
C TRP A 16 -4.30 -5.68 -12.35
N GLY A 17 -5.48 -6.03 -12.89
CA GLY A 17 -5.60 -6.99 -13.98
C GLY A 17 -4.82 -6.57 -15.22
N ILE A 18 -4.99 -5.32 -15.67
CA ILE A 18 -4.31 -4.78 -16.86
C ILE A 18 -2.79 -4.79 -16.70
N VAL A 19 -2.28 -4.25 -15.59
CA VAL A 19 -0.83 -4.22 -15.29
C VAL A 19 -0.24 -5.64 -15.25
N ARG A 20 -0.96 -6.60 -14.66
CA ARG A 20 -0.51 -8.00 -14.60
C ARG A 20 -0.42 -8.66 -15.97
N THR A 21 -1.35 -8.37 -16.87
CA THR A 21 -1.29 -8.87 -18.24
C THR A 21 -0.07 -8.34 -18.99
N ASP A 22 0.29 -7.08 -18.78
CA ASP A 22 1.43 -6.43 -19.44
C ASP A 22 2.79 -6.95 -18.89
N GLU A 23 2.90 -7.10 -17.57
CA GLU A 23 4.06 -7.71 -16.90
C GLU A 23 4.36 -9.14 -17.39
N LEU A 24 3.32 -9.88 -17.83
CA LEU A 24 3.42 -11.27 -18.28
C LEU A 24 3.46 -11.44 -19.80
N SER A 25 3.44 -10.35 -20.56
CA SER A 25 3.51 -10.37 -22.03
C SER A 25 4.79 -11.07 -22.51
N GLY A 26 4.65 -12.01 -23.45
CA GLY A 26 5.78 -12.75 -24.04
C GLY A 26 6.37 -13.90 -23.20
N LEU A 27 5.91 -14.13 -21.96
CA LEU A 27 6.46 -15.14 -21.04
C LEU A 27 5.73 -16.51 -21.05
N GLY A 28 4.68 -16.67 -21.86
CA GLY A 28 3.86 -17.90 -21.89
C GLY A 28 4.38 -19.01 -22.82
N ARG A 29 4.05 -20.28 -22.54
CA ARG A 29 4.35 -21.46 -23.39
C ARG A 29 3.80 -21.35 -24.83
N ASN A 30 2.82 -20.48 -25.06
CA ASN A 30 2.22 -20.21 -26.37
C ASN A 30 2.52 -18.78 -26.89
N ALA A 31 3.58 -18.13 -26.38
CA ALA A 31 3.91 -16.75 -26.78
C ALA A 31 4.38 -16.60 -28.23
N SER A 32 4.64 -17.71 -28.94
CA SER A 32 5.11 -17.74 -30.34
C SER A 32 4.05 -17.31 -31.36
N GLN A 33 2.79 -17.15 -30.98
CA GLN A 33 1.75 -16.67 -31.89
C GLN A 33 1.44 -15.21 -31.57
N VAL A 34 1.79 -14.32 -32.50
CA VAL A 34 1.37 -12.92 -32.52
C VAL A 34 -0.14 -12.89 -32.30
N SER A 35 -0.56 -12.34 -31.16
CA SER A 35 -1.96 -12.27 -30.75
C SER A 35 -2.23 -10.95 -30.07
N PHE A 36 -3.51 -10.61 -29.91
CA PHE A 36 -3.90 -9.42 -29.16
C PHE A 36 -3.34 -9.39 -27.71
N ARG A 37 -2.93 -10.55 -27.18
CA ARG A 37 -2.34 -10.70 -25.84
C ARG A 37 -0.81 -10.64 -25.83
N ASN A 38 -0.16 -10.86 -26.98
CA ASN A 38 1.30 -10.76 -27.19
C ASN A 38 1.56 -10.11 -28.56
N PRO A 39 1.45 -8.77 -28.68
CA PRO A 39 1.55 -8.09 -29.97
C PRO A 39 2.95 -8.21 -30.62
N HIS A 40 3.99 -8.43 -29.81
CA HIS A 40 5.39 -8.47 -30.24
C HIS A 40 5.97 -9.90 -30.33
N GLY A 41 5.15 -10.94 -30.11
CA GLY A 41 5.60 -12.34 -30.16
C GLY A 41 6.32 -12.79 -28.88
N ALA A 42 7.22 -13.78 -29.00
CA ALA A 42 7.90 -14.34 -27.84
C ALA A 42 9.06 -13.46 -27.36
N LEU A 43 9.36 -13.56 -26.06
CA LEU A 43 10.51 -12.89 -25.46
C LEU A 43 11.81 -13.63 -25.82
N VAL A 44 12.72 -12.93 -26.51
CA VAL A 44 14.00 -13.48 -27.00
C VAL A 44 15.12 -13.20 -26.01
N SER A 45 15.18 -11.97 -25.50
CA SER A 45 16.24 -11.54 -24.60
C SER A 45 15.74 -10.65 -23.48
N THR A 46 16.39 -10.76 -22.33
CA THR A 46 16.11 -9.94 -21.16
C THR A 46 17.41 -9.44 -20.57
N SER A 47 17.45 -8.18 -20.19
CA SER A 47 18.56 -7.61 -19.41
C SER A 47 18.00 -6.86 -18.21
N CYS A 48 18.70 -6.94 -17.09
CA CYS A 48 18.36 -6.27 -15.84
C CYS A 48 19.52 -5.37 -15.44
N GLU A 49 19.28 -4.06 -15.31
CA GLU A 49 20.33 -3.10 -14.95
C GLU A 49 20.88 -3.35 -13.54
N HIS A 50 20.00 -3.63 -12.56
CA HIS A 50 20.38 -3.89 -11.17
C HIS A 50 19.40 -4.87 -10.51
N LEU A 51 19.89 -6.03 -10.08
CA LEU A 51 19.12 -6.96 -9.25
C LEU A 51 19.03 -6.40 -7.82
N PRO A 52 17.83 -6.22 -7.25
CA PRO A 52 17.69 -5.68 -5.90
C PRO A 52 18.20 -6.70 -4.87
N GLU A 53 19.00 -6.22 -3.92
CA GLU A 53 19.45 -7.03 -2.81
C GLU A 53 18.23 -7.50 -1.98
N LYS A 54 18.18 -8.80 -1.67
CA LYS A 54 17.05 -9.42 -0.97
C LYS A 54 16.99 -8.93 0.47
N GLN A 55 16.18 -7.90 0.73
CA GLN A 55 15.97 -7.43 2.09
C GLN A 55 15.06 -8.36 2.90
N VAL A 56 15.42 -8.54 4.17
CA VAL A 56 14.63 -9.29 5.17
C VAL A 56 13.33 -8.52 5.46
N PHE A 57 12.22 -9.24 5.63
CA PHE A 57 10.91 -8.59 5.85
C PHE A 57 10.91 -7.65 7.07
N GLY A 58 11.58 -8.03 8.16
CA GLY A 58 11.63 -7.21 9.38
C GLY A 58 12.32 -5.86 9.18
N THR A 59 13.38 -5.79 8.38
CA THR A 59 14.03 -4.50 8.07
C THR A 59 13.14 -3.64 7.18
N SER A 60 12.47 -4.26 6.20
CA SER A 60 11.52 -3.58 5.33
C SER A 60 10.32 -3.01 6.09
N LEU A 61 9.79 -3.76 7.07
CA LEU A 61 8.71 -3.30 7.95
C LEU A 61 9.15 -2.12 8.82
N ARG A 62 10.33 -2.22 9.44
CA ARG A 62 10.86 -1.13 10.27
C ARG A 62 11.08 0.16 9.49
N GLN A 63 11.51 0.06 8.24
CA GLN A 63 11.65 1.20 7.34
C GLN A 63 10.29 1.79 6.96
N ALA A 64 9.31 0.94 6.63
CA ALA A 64 7.98 1.37 6.18
C ALA A 64 7.08 1.95 7.27
N LEU A 65 7.38 1.75 8.56
CA LEU A 65 6.54 2.19 9.67
C LEU A 65 6.53 3.72 9.83
N PRO A 66 5.35 4.37 9.73
CA PRO A 66 5.20 5.83 9.81
C PRO A 66 5.13 6.33 11.27
N TRP A 67 6.27 6.33 11.95
CA TRP A 67 6.34 6.69 13.37
C TRP A 67 6.14 8.19 13.66
N ILE A 68 6.55 9.07 12.74
CA ILE A 68 6.52 10.52 12.98
C ILE A 68 5.07 10.99 12.99
N THR A 69 4.32 10.59 11.97
CA THR A 69 2.93 10.97 11.79
C THR A 69 2.05 10.29 12.81
N PHE A 70 2.36 9.05 13.19
CA PHE A 70 1.71 8.38 14.32
C PHE A 70 1.84 9.20 15.63
N ALA A 71 3.05 9.68 15.95
CA ALA A 71 3.26 10.52 17.13
C ALA A 71 2.47 11.85 17.04
N ILE A 72 2.41 12.47 15.87
CA ILE A 72 1.61 13.69 15.64
C ILE A 72 0.12 13.41 15.85
N CYS A 73 -0.41 12.31 15.31
CA CYS A 73 -1.81 11.90 15.50
C CYS A 73 -2.13 11.68 16.99
N ILE A 74 -1.26 11.00 17.74
CA ILE A 74 -1.42 10.83 19.19
C ILE A 74 -1.51 12.19 19.91
N ILE A 75 -0.62 13.13 19.57
CA ILE A 75 -0.60 14.47 20.17
C ILE A 75 -1.91 15.22 19.88
N VAL A 76 -2.40 15.16 18.64
CA VAL A 76 -3.66 15.78 18.22
C VAL A 76 -4.84 15.16 18.97
N THR A 77 -4.90 13.83 19.06
CA THR A 77 -5.97 13.09 19.73
C THR A 77 -6.00 13.37 21.23
N LEU A 78 -4.86 13.27 21.92
CA LEU A 78 -4.76 13.55 23.36
C LEU A 78 -4.99 15.04 23.67
N GLY A 79 -4.43 15.94 22.86
CA GLY A 79 -4.63 17.38 22.99
C GLY A 79 -6.09 17.77 22.81
N GLY A 80 -6.78 17.20 21.80
CA GLY A 80 -8.20 17.41 21.58
C GLY A 80 -9.05 16.94 22.76
N ALA A 81 -8.75 15.78 23.31
CA ALA A 81 -9.45 15.26 24.50
C ALA A 81 -9.24 16.15 25.73
N LEU A 82 -7.99 16.55 26.02
CA LEU A 82 -7.65 17.41 27.15
C LEU A 82 -8.33 18.78 27.06
N LEU A 83 -8.26 19.43 25.90
CA LEU A 83 -8.87 20.74 25.68
C LEU A 83 -10.41 20.69 25.79
N SER A 84 -11.01 19.59 25.34
CA SER A 84 -12.46 19.37 25.50
C SER A 84 -12.88 19.30 26.97
N VAL A 85 -12.03 18.75 27.84
CA VAL A 85 -12.28 18.65 29.29
C VAL A 85 -11.98 19.96 30.03
N LEU A 86 -10.99 20.73 29.57
CA LEU A 86 -10.54 21.99 30.20
C LEU A 86 -11.41 23.22 29.88
N GLY A 87 -12.51 23.05 29.14
CA GLY A 87 -13.46 24.12 28.84
C GLY A 87 -13.22 24.86 27.52
N THR A 88 -12.20 24.51 26.74
CA THR A 88 -11.98 25.01 25.37
C THR A 88 -12.66 24.09 24.35
N VAL A 89 -13.96 23.88 24.55
CA VAL A 89 -14.77 22.86 23.86
C VAL A 89 -14.71 23.00 22.34
N SER A 90 -14.72 24.21 21.79
CA SER A 90 -14.68 24.43 20.33
C SER A 90 -13.38 23.92 19.69
N VAL A 91 -12.23 24.20 20.31
CA VAL A 91 -10.91 23.76 19.81
C VAL A 91 -10.71 22.27 20.07
N GLY A 92 -11.08 21.80 21.27
CA GLY A 92 -11.01 20.39 21.62
C GLY A 92 -11.86 19.51 20.69
N MET A 93 -13.11 19.91 20.44
CA MET A 93 -13.98 19.19 19.51
C MET A 93 -13.47 19.23 18.06
N ALA A 94 -12.89 20.35 17.60
CA ALA A 94 -12.32 20.42 16.27
C ALA A 94 -11.15 19.45 16.09
N LEU A 95 -10.24 19.37 17.06
CA LEU A 95 -9.12 18.42 17.04
C LEU A 95 -9.60 16.97 17.12
N MET A 96 -10.60 16.68 17.95
CA MET A 96 -11.20 15.35 18.04
C MET A 96 -11.94 14.95 16.75
N GLN A 97 -12.58 15.89 16.06
CA GLN A 97 -13.18 15.62 14.75
C GLN A 97 -12.12 15.33 13.68
N ILE A 98 -10.98 16.04 13.71
CA ILE A 98 -9.86 15.76 12.82
C ILE A 98 -9.29 14.37 13.10
N ALA A 99 -9.07 14.02 14.37
CA ALA A 99 -8.59 12.70 14.79
C ALA A 99 -9.56 11.57 14.40
N ALA A 100 -10.87 11.80 14.48
CA ALA A 100 -11.89 10.84 14.07
C ALA A 100 -12.14 10.80 12.55
N SER A 101 -11.49 11.67 11.77
CA SER A 101 -11.70 11.76 10.32
C SER A 101 -10.81 10.78 9.53
N VAL A 102 -10.82 10.91 8.20
CA VAL A 102 -9.93 10.16 7.30
C VAL A 102 -8.50 10.75 7.29
N ALA A 103 -8.29 11.94 7.86
CA ALA A 103 -7.01 12.64 7.82
C ALA A 103 -5.83 11.83 8.41
N PRO A 104 -5.96 11.16 9.57
CA PRO A 104 -4.87 10.32 10.11
C PRO A 104 -4.45 9.22 9.13
N ALA A 105 -5.42 8.51 8.53
CA ALA A 105 -5.14 7.44 7.57
C ALA A 105 -4.37 7.95 6.34
N LEU A 106 -4.74 9.12 5.81
CA LEU A 106 -4.05 9.75 4.68
C LEU A 106 -2.61 10.16 5.04
N LEU A 107 -2.44 10.83 6.17
CA LEU A 107 -1.13 11.31 6.61
C LEU A 107 -0.18 10.15 6.93
N ILE A 108 -0.67 9.12 7.65
CA ILE A 108 0.08 7.91 7.99
C ILE A 108 0.49 7.14 6.72
N ALA A 109 -0.44 6.97 5.78
CA ALA A 109 -0.14 6.32 4.50
C ALA A 109 0.87 7.14 3.68
N PHE A 110 0.81 8.46 3.74
CA PHE A 110 1.72 9.35 3.02
C PHE A 110 3.15 9.26 3.56
N GLU A 111 3.35 9.26 4.88
CA GLU A 111 4.69 9.05 5.45
C GLU A 111 5.23 7.65 5.10
N SER A 112 4.40 6.62 5.18
CA SER A 112 4.82 5.27 4.80
C SER A 112 5.21 5.20 3.31
N TYR A 113 4.47 5.88 2.43
CA TYR A 113 4.81 6.03 1.02
C TYR A 113 6.16 6.73 0.81
N LEU A 114 6.43 7.83 1.53
CA LEU A 114 7.72 8.51 1.45
C LEU A 114 8.87 7.63 1.96
N ARG A 115 8.64 6.84 2.99
CA ARG A 115 9.63 5.91 3.56
C ARG A 115 9.98 4.74 2.65
N ILE A 116 9.08 4.35 1.75
CA ILE A 116 9.33 3.28 0.78
C ILE A 116 9.62 3.81 -0.63
N ARG A 117 9.96 5.09 -0.78
CA ARG A 117 10.17 5.75 -2.08
C ARG A 117 11.20 5.04 -2.96
N ASP A 118 12.20 4.42 -2.33
CA ASP A 118 13.23 3.63 -3.02
C ASP A 118 12.69 2.38 -3.72
N LYS A 119 11.46 1.96 -3.39
CA LYS A 119 10.75 0.84 -4.04
C LYS A 119 9.96 1.28 -5.28
N GLY A 120 9.86 2.58 -5.54
CA GLY A 120 9.15 3.16 -6.68
C GLY A 120 8.25 4.34 -6.30
N THR A 121 7.95 5.21 -7.26
CA THR A 121 7.19 6.47 -7.07
C THR A 121 5.90 6.50 -7.87
N SER A 122 5.03 5.50 -7.71
CA SER A 122 3.73 5.47 -8.40
C SER A 122 2.57 5.79 -7.46
N TRP A 123 1.56 6.49 -7.97
CA TRP A 123 0.34 6.79 -7.20
C TRP A 123 -0.37 5.52 -6.72
N VAL A 124 -0.25 4.43 -7.49
CA VAL A 124 -0.81 3.12 -7.16
C VAL A 124 -0.21 2.58 -5.86
N LEU A 125 1.10 2.78 -5.63
CA LEU A 125 1.76 2.37 -4.38
C LEU A 125 1.15 3.10 -3.18
N TYR A 126 0.93 4.42 -3.30
CA TYR A 126 0.26 5.19 -2.25
C TYR A 126 -1.15 4.65 -1.96
N VAL A 127 -1.93 4.33 -2.99
CA VAL A 127 -3.30 3.80 -2.79
C VAL A 127 -3.31 2.42 -2.15
N LEU A 128 -2.35 1.55 -2.49
CA LEU A 128 -2.21 0.24 -1.83
C LEU A 128 -1.84 0.38 -0.35
N ILE A 129 -0.94 1.32 -0.02
CA ILE A 129 -0.56 1.61 1.37
C ILE A 129 -1.75 2.20 2.14
N LEU A 130 -2.48 3.14 1.53
CA LEU A 130 -3.67 3.74 2.11
C LEU A 130 -4.76 2.70 2.37
N LEU A 131 -4.97 1.76 1.44
CA LEU A 131 -5.90 0.65 1.64
C LEU A 131 -5.45 -0.22 2.81
N GLY A 132 -4.16 -0.52 2.90
CA GLY A 132 -3.56 -1.20 4.05
C GLY A 132 -3.83 -0.48 5.36
N ALA A 133 -3.61 0.85 5.39
CA ALA A 133 -3.90 1.69 6.54
C ALA A 133 -5.38 1.55 6.93
N VAL A 134 -6.31 1.83 6.01
CA VAL A 134 -7.76 1.80 6.26
C VAL A 134 -8.22 0.43 6.77
N VAL A 135 -7.73 -0.66 6.18
CA VAL A 135 -8.04 -2.02 6.64
C VAL A 135 -7.48 -2.26 8.04
N GLY A 136 -6.26 -1.82 8.32
CA GLY A 136 -5.66 -1.89 9.65
C GLY A 136 -6.51 -1.12 10.68
N GLY A 137 -6.81 0.14 10.42
CA GLY A 137 -7.65 0.95 11.31
C GLY A 137 -9.05 0.36 11.52
N ALA A 138 -9.66 -0.21 10.48
CA ALA A 138 -10.94 -0.91 10.62
C ALA A 138 -10.82 -2.16 11.50
N LEU A 139 -9.79 -2.99 11.31
CA LEU A 139 -9.60 -4.22 12.09
C LEU A 139 -9.34 -3.96 13.59
N PHE A 140 -8.62 -2.88 13.92
CA PHE A 140 -8.33 -2.54 15.31
C PHE A 140 -9.40 -1.63 15.94
N GLY A 141 -9.92 -0.66 15.18
CA GLY A 141 -10.89 0.32 15.67
C GLY A 141 -12.32 -0.22 15.74
N MET A 142 -12.78 -1.00 14.75
CA MET A 142 -14.19 -1.46 14.71
C MET A 142 -14.59 -2.38 15.87
N PRO A 143 -13.76 -3.33 16.35
CA PRO A 143 -14.12 -4.14 17.52
C PRO A 143 -14.33 -3.27 18.77
N LEU A 144 -13.48 -2.26 18.96
CA LEU A 144 -13.59 -1.32 20.08
C LEU A 144 -14.85 -0.46 19.94
N PHE A 145 -15.08 0.09 18.75
CA PHE A 145 -16.29 0.86 18.42
C PHE A 145 -17.57 0.06 18.65
N TRP A 146 -17.60 -1.19 18.18
CA TRP A 146 -18.76 -2.06 18.30
C TRP A 146 -19.01 -2.48 19.76
N LEU A 147 -17.96 -2.78 20.53
CA LEU A 147 -18.06 -3.07 21.96
C LEU A 147 -18.72 -1.92 22.73
N PHE A 148 -18.36 -0.68 22.40
CA PHE A 148 -18.89 0.49 23.10
C PHE A 148 -20.26 0.93 22.61
N THR A 149 -20.48 0.96 21.29
CA THR A 149 -21.75 1.43 20.71
C THR A 149 -22.90 0.43 20.83
N SER A 150 -22.61 -0.85 21.07
CA SER A 150 -23.63 -1.85 21.40
C SER A 150 -24.14 -1.75 22.85
N SER A 151 -23.39 -1.07 23.72
CA SER A 151 -23.64 -1.04 25.17
C SER A 151 -23.97 0.37 25.70
N LEU A 152 -23.68 1.41 24.94
CA LEU A 152 -23.84 2.82 25.34
C LEU A 152 -24.66 3.59 24.30
N SER A 153 -25.53 4.48 24.74
CA SER A 153 -26.17 5.43 23.83
C SER A 153 -25.13 6.43 23.31
N SER A 154 -25.37 7.03 22.15
CA SER A 154 -24.48 8.07 21.59
C SER A 154 -24.33 9.30 22.51
N ALA A 155 -25.25 9.50 23.46
CA ALA A 155 -25.18 10.57 24.45
C ALA A 155 -24.22 10.24 25.63
N ASP A 156 -23.92 8.96 25.85
CA ASP A 156 -23.09 8.48 26.96
C ASP A 156 -21.61 8.27 26.56
N MET A 157 -21.27 8.54 25.28
CA MET A 157 -19.91 8.47 24.77
C MET A 157 -19.05 9.58 25.39
N SER A 158 -18.27 9.23 26.41
CA SER A 158 -17.34 10.16 27.04
C SER A 158 -16.22 10.57 26.07
N VAL A 159 -15.70 11.78 26.26
CA VAL A 159 -14.55 12.32 25.49
C VAL A 159 -13.37 11.35 25.51
N TRP A 160 -13.11 10.72 26.65
CA TRP A 160 -12.02 9.76 26.83
C TRP A 160 -12.23 8.45 26.05
N LEU A 161 -13.48 8.03 25.90
CA LEU A 161 -13.81 6.82 25.17
C LEU A 161 -13.67 7.04 23.65
N ASN A 162 -14.04 8.22 23.15
CA ASN A 162 -13.75 8.65 21.79
C ASN A 162 -12.23 8.79 21.55
N CYS A 163 -11.50 9.36 22.52
CA CYS A 163 -10.03 9.42 22.49
C CYS A 163 -9.41 8.03 22.38
N ALA A 164 -9.86 7.06 23.19
CA ALA A 164 -9.36 5.69 23.14
C ALA A 164 -9.62 5.03 21.78
N TYR A 165 -10.81 5.23 21.20
CA TYR A 165 -11.13 4.76 19.85
C TYR A 165 -10.20 5.35 18.79
N CYS A 166 -9.96 6.66 18.82
CA CYS A 166 -9.07 7.33 17.88
C CYS A 166 -7.63 6.80 18.00
N LEU A 167 -7.10 6.63 19.22
CA LEU A 167 -5.75 6.10 19.44
C LEU A 167 -5.58 4.66 18.93
N VAL A 168 -6.57 3.79 19.17
CA VAL A 168 -6.55 2.41 18.65
C VAL A 168 -6.64 2.40 17.12
N SER A 169 -7.44 3.28 16.54
CA SER A 169 -7.55 3.44 15.09
C SER A 169 -6.25 3.95 14.48
N ASP A 170 -5.60 4.96 15.08
CA ASP A 170 -4.30 5.48 14.68
C ASP A 170 -3.23 4.38 14.68
N PHE A 171 -3.20 3.56 15.73
CA PHE A 171 -2.30 2.41 15.81
C PHE A 171 -2.58 1.40 14.70
N GLY A 172 -3.86 1.11 14.43
CA GLY A 172 -4.28 0.25 13.33
C GLY A 172 -3.88 0.79 11.97
N TYR A 173 -4.03 2.09 11.72
CA TYR A 173 -3.59 2.76 10.49
C TYR A 173 -2.07 2.61 10.31
N THR A 174 -1.28 2.84 11.36
CA THR A 174 0.18 2.74 11.32
C THR A 174 0.66 1.33 11.02
N LEU A 175 0.09 0.32 11.69
CA LEU A 175 0.41 -1.08 11.39
C LEU A 175 -0.02 -1.45 9.98
N GLY A 176 -1.25 -1.12 9.58
CA GLY A 176 -1.77 -1.43 8.26
C GLY A 176 -0.94 -0.82 7.13
N ALA A 177 -0.56 0.45 7.26
CA ALA A 177 0.32 1.14 6.31
C ALA A 177 1.72 0.50 6.29
N GLY A 178 2.30 0.24 7.47
CA GLY A 178 3.62 -0.38 7.59
C GLY A 178 3.68 -1.78 6.97
N PHE A 179 2.66 -2.62 7.23
CA PHE A 179 2.55 -3.95 6.64
C PHE A 179 2.39 -3.88 5.12
N ALA A 180 1.51 -3.01 4.61
CA ALA A 180 1.36 -2.83 3.17
C ALA A 180 2.67 -2.34 2.51
N GLY A 181 3.34 -1.35 3.12
CA GLY A 181 4.63 -0.85 2.68
C GLY A 181 5.75 -1.89 2.71
N ALA A 182 5.75 -2.79 3.70
CA ALA A 182 6.70 -3.90 3.81
C ALA A 182 6.42 -5.01 2.79
N LEU A 183 5.15 -5.22 2.44
CA LEU A 183 4.73 -6.22 1.47
C LEU A 183 5.04 -5.82 0.03
N ILE A 184 5.06 -4.52 -0.24
CA ILE A 184 5.52 -3.97 -1.51
C ILE A 184 7.00 -4.34 -1.71
N GLY A 185 7.27 -5.12 -2.75
CA GLY A 185 8.62 -5.44 -3.20
C GLY A 185 9.23 -4.31 -4.03
N TYR A 186 10.56 -4.26 -4.09
CA TYR A 186 11.29 -3.37 -5.01
C TYR A 186 10.81 -3.56 -6.45
N ARG A 187 10.65 -2.45 -7.17
CA ARG A 187 10.43 -2.49 -8.62
C ARG A 187 11.77 -2.54 -9.33
N VAL A 188 11.88 -3.49 -10.25
CA VAL A 188 13.09 -3.75 -11.02
C VAL A 188 12.78 -3.49 -12.49
N LYS A 189 13.65 -2.73 -13.15
CA LYS A 189 13.54 -2.46 -14.57
C LYS A 189 14.19 -3.60 -15.36
N PHE A 190 13.39 -4.24 -16.20
CA PHE A 190 13.88 -5.18 -17.21
C PHE A 190 13.76 -4.55 -18.58
N SER A 191 14.84 -4.62 -19.36
CA SER A 191 14.79 -4.41 -20.79
C SER A 191 14.50 -5.75 -21.46
N ARG A 192 13.46 -5.77 -22.29
CA ARG A 192 12.94 -6.95 -22.99
C ARG A 192 13.12 -6.73 -24.49
N THR A 193 13.68 -7.72 -25.18
CA THR A 193 13.72 -7.76 -26.65
C THR A 193 12.86 -8.91 -27.13
N PHE A 194 11.94 -8.62 -28.05
CA PHE A 194 11.01 -9.60 -28.61
C PHE A 194 11.47 -10.12 -29.98
N GLU A 195 10.78 -11.15 -30.50
CA GLU A 195 11.09 -11.79 -31.79
C GLU A 195 11.01 -10.85 -32.99
N ASP A 196 10.14 -9.83 -32.92
CA ASP A 196 10.01 -8.80 -33.95
C ASP A 196 11.13 -7.73 -33.91
N GLY A 197 12.07 -7.87 -32.97
CA GLY A 197 13.18 -6.93 -32.77
C GLY A 197 12.81 -5.69 -31.97
N THR A 198 11.56 -5.57 -31.50
CA THR A 198 11.15 -4.46 -30.63
C THR A 198 11.78 -4.59 -29.25
N THR A 199 12.16 -3.44 -28.69
CA THR A 199 12.67 -3.33 -27.32
C THR A 199 11.67 -2.58 -26.46
N ASP A 200 11.36 -3.16 -25.30
CA ASP A 200 10.44 -2.58 -24.33
C ASP A 200 11.07 -2.62 -22.93
N THR A 201 10.73 -1.65 -22.10
CA THR A 201 11.19 -1.58 -20.72
C THR A 201 10.02 -1.76 -19.77
N VAL A 202 10.06 -2.81 -18.95
CA VAL A 202 9.01 -3.11 -17.98
C VAL A 202 9.54 -3.01 -16.55
N GLU A 203 8.78 -2.32 -15.70
CA GLU A 203 9.04 -2.28 -14.26
C GLU A 203 8.22 -3.34 -13.54
N VAL A 204 8.90 -4.31 -12.94
CA VAL A 204 8.26 -5.47 -12.32
C VAL A 204 8.62 -5.54 -10.85
N SER A 205 7.65 -5.83 -9.98
CA SER A 205 7.93 -6.04 -8.56
C SER A 205 8.71 -7.35 -8.34
N CYS A 206 9.74 -7.33 -7.49
CA CYS A 206 10.56 -8.50 -7.15
C CYS A 206 9.80 -9.66 -6.49
N ARG A 207 8.55 -9.42 -6.06
CA ARG A 207 7.65 -10.44 -5.50
C ARG A 207 6.63 -10.99 -6.50
N SER A 208 6.64 -10.49 -7.74
CA SER A 208 5.75 -10.95 -8.79
C SER A 208 6.17 -12.28 -9.38
N VAL A 209 5.22 -12.95 -10.03
CA VAL A 209 5.49 -14.14 -10.86
C VAL A 209 6.30 -13.74 -12.10
N ALA A 210 6.03 -12.57 -12.67
CA ALA A 210 6.78 -12.03 -13.81
C ALA A 210 8.28 -11.87 -13.51
N TYR A 211 8.64 -11.38 -12.32
CA TYR A 211 10.03 -11.26 -11.89
C TYR A 211 10.75 -12.61 -11.87
N LYS A 212 10.12 -13.65 -11.31
CA LYS A 212 10.70 -15.00 -11.30
C LYS A 212 10.94 -15.52 -12.71
N ALA A 213 9.94 -15.38 -13.59
CA ALA A 213 10.04 -15.83 -14.97
C ALA A 213 11.09 -15.07 -15.79
N LEU A 214 11.27 -13.76 -15.54
CA LEU A 214 12.30 -12.95 -16.17
C LEU A 214 13.70 -13.30 -15.66
N CYS A 215 13.86 -13.55 -14.35
CA CYS A 215 15.14 -14.04 -13.80
C CYS A 215 15.52 -15.42 -14.33
N GLU A 216 14.58 -16.37 -14.42
CA GLU A 216 14.85 -17.71 -15.01
C GLU A 216 15.34 -17.61 -16.46
N ARG A 217 14.77 -16.69 -17.25
CA ARG A 217 15.22 -16.40 -18.62
C ARG A 217 16.62 -15.77 -18.66
N LEU A 218 16.91 -14.83 -17.76
CA LEU A 218 18.23 -14.21 -17.62
C LEU A 218 19.31 -15.26 -17.33
N ASP A 219 19.04 -16.17 -16.38
CA ASP A 219 19.96 -17.24 -15.99
C ASP A 219 20.21 -18.21 -17.16
N THR A 220 19.15 -18.58 -17.89
CA THR A 220 19.26 -19.46 -19.07
C THR A 220 20.11 -18.82 -20.18
N GLN A 221 20.04 -17.50 -20.36
CA GLN A 221 20.89 -16.81 -21.35
C GLN A 221 22.37 -16.77 -20.92
N SER A 222 22.64 -16.70 -19.61
CA SER A 222 24.00 -16.69 -19.08
C SER A 222 24.71 -18.05 -19.17
N GLU A 223 23.97 -19.16 -19.15
CA GLU A 223 24.52 -20.52 -19.29
C GLU A 223 24.83 -20.92 -20.76
N VAL A 224 24.27 -20.20 -21.73
CA VAL A 224 24.42 -20.48 -23.16
C VAL A 224 25.59 -19.70 -23.81
N GLN A 225 26.19 -18.77 -23.06
CA GLN A 225 27.41 -18.03 -23.45
C GLN A 225 28.68 -18.70 -22.93
#